data_AF-A0A4R1QRT9-F1
#
_entry.id   AF-A0A4R1QRT9-F1
#
_cell.length_a   1.000
_cell.length_b   1.000
_cell.length_c   1.000
_cell.angle_alpha   90.00
_cell.angle_beta   90.00
_cell.angle_gamma   90.00
#
_symmetry.space_group_name_H-M   'P 1'
#
loop_
_entity.id
_entity.type
_entity.pdbx_description
1 polymer ?
#
loop_
_entity_poly.entity_id
_entity_poly.type
_entity_poly.pdbx_seq_one_letter_code
_entity_poly.pdbx_strand_id
1 'polypeptide(L)'
;MKIILYPKELLEMAWRKDKKLYVDDDAAEPPKCLRCGAVLAAHLPINALSRYANVYICESCGMDEALRDAARKPIPLEEWEAIKQGWLPKPEKGRICCLTTNCTFEEVFQHTYTPPMQIIKRPVSEVVYSRSDYDGYKWWTTWHNERGQKPAPELVAEIDKFQNTLFKLPAFRTLDTMKRFCRYAQPTNGTTEFNLYSETEHLYIWIRLITRFRDYNVYVHYYDKNAVEGTQ
;
A
#
# COMPACT_ATOMS: atom_id res chain seq x y z
N MET A 1 -5.22 -15.30 2.60
CA MET A 1 -4.59 -14.00 2.89
C MET A 1 -5.20 -13.00 1.94
N LYS A 2 -5.60 -11.84 2.43
CA LYS A 2 -6.08 -10.74 1.60
C LYS A 2 -5.10 -9.57 1.75
N ILE A 3 -4.60 -9.04 0.64
CA ILE A 3 -3.77 -7.83 0.64
C ILE A 3 -4.67 -6.66 0.27
N ILE A 4 -4.59 -5.57 1.01
CA ILE A 4 -5.33 -4.33 0.75
C ILE A 4 -4.40 -3.13 0.78
N LEU A 5 -4.70 -2.09 0.00
CA LEU A 5 -4.04 -0.79 0.13
C LEU A 5 -4.70 0.02 1.26
N TYR A 6 -3.95 0.25 2.34
CA TYR A 6 -4.43 1.00 3.50
C TYR A 6 -4.04 2.49 3.38
N PRO A 7 -4.90 3.43 3.81
CA PRO A 7 -6.29 3.25 4.25
C PRO A 7 -7.33 3.32 3.11
N LYS A 8 -6.87 3.47 1.86
CA LYS A 8 -7.71 3.70 0.68
C LYS A 8 -8.87 2.70 0.55
N GLU A 9 -8.61 1.41 0.68
CA GLU A 9 -9.68 0.40 0.55
C GLU A 9 -10.70 0.46 1.67
N LEU A 10 -10.31 0.88 2.88
CA LEU A 10 -11.27 1.06 3.98
C LEU A 10 -12.21 2.24 3.70
N LEU A 11 -11.67 3.35 3.20
CA LEU A 11 -12.44 4.52 2.80
C LEU A 11 -13.45 4.15 1.70
N GLU A 12 -13.01 3.45 0.67
CA GLU A 12 -13.89 3.02 -0.43
C GLU A 12 -14.95 2.01 0.02
N MET A 13 -14.61 1.11 0.94
CA MET A 13 -15.58 0.17 1.51
C MET A 13 -16.62 0.86 2.39
N ALA A 14 -16.22 1.84 3.19
CA ALA A 14 -17.12 2.66 4.00
C ALA A 14 -18.07 3.45 3.09
N TRP A 15 -17.53 4.13 2.09
CA TRP A 15 -18.32 4.88 1.14
C TRP A 15 -19.33 4.02 0.37
N ARG A 16 -18.99 2.78 -0.01
CA ARG A 16 -19.96 1.88 -0.66
C ARG A 16 -21.19 1.57 0.21
N LYS A 17 -21.06 1.67 1.55
CA LYS A 17 -22.20 1.55 2.46
C LYS A 17 -22.97 2.86 2.51
N ASP A 18 -22.26 3.96 2.74
CA ASP A 18 -22.84 5.30 2.87
C ASP A 18 -23.56 5.76 1.59
N LYS A 19 -23.03 5.40 0.41
CA LYS A 19 -23.64 5.71 -0.88
C LYS A 19 -25.07 5.12 -1.02
N LYS A 20 -25.40 4.05 -0.28
CA LYS A 20 -26.76 3.47 -0.30
C LYS A 20 -27.81 4.35 0.36
N LEU A 21 -27.40 5.38 1.12
CA LEU A 21 -28.31 6.37 1.69
C LEU A 21 -28.87 7.33 0.63
N TYR A 22 -28.22 7.42 -0.53
CA TYR A 22 -28.70 8.19 -1.67
C TYR A 22 -29.60 7.31 -2.54
N VAL A 23 -30.89 7.66 -2.62
CA VAL A 23 -31.89 7.05 -3.48
C VAL A 23 -32.23 8.07 -4.57
N ASP A 24 -32.11 7.67 -5.84
CA ASP A 24 -32.26 8.57 -6.99
C ASP A 24 -31.38 9.84 -6.87
N ASP A 25 -30.14 9.65 -6.42
CA ASP A 25 -29.14 10.68 -6.15
C ASP A 25 -29.46 11.64 -4.98
N ASP A 26 -30.54 11.42 -4.24
CA ASP A 26 -30.91 12.24 -3.07
C ASP A 26 -30.90 11.45 -1.76
N ALA A 27 -30.42 12.07 -0.68
CA ALA A 27 -30.41 11.51 0.66
C ALA A 27 -31.18 12.39 1.64
N ALA A 28 -32.15 11.82 2.35
CA ALA A 28 -32.87 12.51 3.42
C ALA A 28 -31.94 12.80 4.62
N GLU A 29 -31.05 11.85 4.93
CA GLU A 29 -30.02 11.98 5.97
C GLU A 29 -28.64 11.71 5.34
N PRO A 30 -27.98 12.75 4.82
CA PRO A 30 -26.71 12.59 4.14
C PRO A 30 -25.61 12.13 5.10
N PRO A 31 -24.73 11.20 4.69
CA PRO A 31 -23.61 10.77 5.50
C PRO A 31 -22.57 11.89 5.67
N LYS A 32 -21.63 11.69 6.60
CA LYS A 32 -20.51 12.61 6.80
C LYS A 32 -19.44 12.41 5.74
N CYS A 33 -18.81 13.50 5.32
CA CYS A 33 -17.63 13.49 4.47
C CYS A 33 -16.49 12.77 5.20
N LEU A 34 -15.98 11.68 4.62
CA LEU A 34 -14.89 10.91 5.23
C LEU A 34 -13.59 11.70 5.40
N ARG A 35 -13.42 12.81 4.66
CA ARG A 35 -12.21 13.65 4.68
C ARG A 35 -12.19 14.65 5.83
N CYS A 36 -13.29 15.38 6.07
CA CYS A 36 -13.35 16.47 7.05
C CYS A 36 -14.43 16.31 8.12
N GLY A 37 -15.36 15.37 7.95
CA GLY A 37 -16.46 15.12 8.89
C GLY A 37 -17.69 16.00 8.77
N ALA A 38 -17.69 17.00 7.89
CA ALA A 38 -18.88 17.78 7.57
C ALA A 38 -19.97 16.90 6.94
N VAL A 39 -21.24 17.25 7.12
CA VAL A 39 -22.36 16.56 6.45
C VAL A 39 -22.25 16.80 4.93
N LEU A 40 -22.41 15.74 4.13
CA LEU A 40 -22.43 15.87 2.67
C LEU A 40 -23.72 16.55 2.19
N ALA A 41 -23.69 17.07 0.96
CA ALA A 41 -24.90 17.59 0.34
C ALA A 41 -25.91 16.45 0.14
N ALA A 42 -27.20 16.79 0.27
CA ALA A 42 -28.31 15.85 0.10
C ALA A 42 -28.41 15.33 -1.34
N HIS A 43 -28.12 16.18 -2.32
CA HIS A 43 -28.03 15.78 -3.71
C HIS A 43 -26.60 15.36 -4.04
N LEU A 44 -26.40 14.10 -4.42
CA LEU A 44 -25.09 13.47 -4.60
C LEU A 44 -24.19 14.20 -5.61
N PRO A 45 -24.67 14.64 -6.79
CA PRO A 45 -23.87 15.37 -7.78
C PRO A 45 -23.28 16.71 -7.30
N ILE A 46 -23.79 17.30 -6.21
CA ILE A 46 -23.22 18.52 -5.62
C ILE A 46 -21.89 18.19 -4.91
N ASN A 47 -21.76 16.97 -4.40
CA ASN A 47 -20.53 16.51 -3.76
C ASN A 47 -19.47 16.21 -4.83
N ALA A 48 -18.20 16.36 -4.47
CA ALA A 48 -17.08 16.10 -5.36
C ALA A 48 -16.61 14.64 -5.26
N LEU A 49 -16.29 14.01 -6.39
CA LEU A 49 -15.56 12.74 -6.39
C LEU A 49 -14.10 13.01 -6.03
N SER A 50 -13.59 12.33 -4.99
CA SER A 50 -12.19 12.49 -4.58
C SER A 50 -11.22 12.06 -5.69
N ARG A 51 -10.09 12.77 -5.79
CA ARG A 51 -9.00 12.46 -6.72
C ARG A 51 -8.13 11.28 -6.25
N TYR A 52 -8.23 10.91 -4.97
CA TYR A 52 -7.34 9.94 -4.32
C TYR A 52 -8.05 8.67 -3.83
N ALA A 53 -9.38 8.64 -3.83
CA ALA A 53 -10.17 7.44 -3.53
C ALA A 53 -11.48 7.47 -4.31
N ASN A 54 -12.06 6.31 -4.60
CA ASN A 54 -13.37 6.21 -5.24
C ASN A 54 -14.50 6.49 -4.22
N VAL A 55 -14.54 7.72 -3.72
CA VAL A 55 -15.38 8.22 -2.62
C VAL A 55 -15.86 9.63 -2.94
N TYR A 56 -17.13 9.96 -2.64
CA TYR A 56 -17.57 11.35 -2.67
C TYR A 56 -17.21 12.07 -1.36
N ILE A 57 -16.74 13.30 -1.50
CA ILE A 57 -16.37 14.24 -0.44
C ILE A 57 -17.14 15.54 -0.63
N CYS A 58 -17.24 16.37 0.40
CA CYS A 58 -17.97 17.64 0.27
C CYS A 58 -17.28 18.57 -0.75
N GLU A 59 -18.03 19.52 -1.29
CA GLU A 59 -17.55 20.48 -2.30
C GLU A 59 -16.27 21.20 -1.85
N SER A 60 -16.24 21.72 -0.62
CA SER A 60 -15.07 22.40 -0.06
C SER A 60 -13.83 21.51 -0.03
N CYS A 61 -14.01 20.23 0.33
CA CYS A 61 -12.94 19.24 0.29
C CYS A 61 -12.51 18.93 -1.15
N GLY A 62 -13.43 18.84 -2.10
CA GLY A 62 -13.10 18.66 -3.52
C GLY A 62 -12.26 19.80 -4.10
N MET A 63 -12.62 21.04 -3.77
CA MET A 63 -11.86 22.23 -4.16
C MET A 63 -10.46 22.23 -3.54
N ASP A 64 -10.34 21.96 -2.24
CA ASP A 64 -9.04 21.87 -1.57
C ASP A 64 -8.16 20.74 -2.15
N GLU A 65 -8.72 19.56 -2.48
CA GLU A 65 -7.98 18.50 -3.16
C GLU A 65 -7.43 18.96 -4.51
N ALA A 66 -8.23 19.67 -5.32
CA ALA A 66 -7.80 20.16 -6.63
C ALA A 66 -6.66 21.18 -6.52
N LEU A 67 -6.73 22.13 -5.58
CA LEU A 67 -5.67 23.11 -5.34
C LEU A 67 -4.37 22.45 -4.87
N ARG A 68 -4.47 21.46 -3.99
CA ARG A 68 -3.32 20.72 -3.46
C ARG A 68 -2.67 19.81 -4.50
N ASP A 69 -3.47 19.16 -5.33
CA ASP A 69 -2.99 18.34 -6.44
C ASP A 69 -2.17 19.20 -7.42
N ALA A 70 -2.69 20.39 -7.78
CA ALA A 70 -1.98 21.36 -8.61
C ALA A 70 -0.64 21.80 -7.98
N ALA A 71 -0.61 21.98 -6.66
CA ALA A 71 0.60 22.32 -5.91
C ALA A 71 1.52 21.11 -5.62
N ARG A 72 1.16 19.89 -6.04
CA ARG A 72 1.85 18.63 -5.72
C ARG A 72 2.03 18.40 -4.21
N LYS A 73 1.04 18.80 -3.42
CA LYS A 73 1.02 18.65 -1.94
C LYS A 73 -0.28 18.00 -1.47
N PRO A 74 -0.59 16.77 -1.91
CA PRO A 74 -1.78 16.05 -1.46
C PRO A 74 -1.75 15.85 0.05
N ILE A 75 -2.93 15.83 0.67
CA ILE A 75 -3.05 15.38 2.07
C ILE A 75 -3.02 13.85 2.08
N PRO A 76 -2.15 13.20 2.88
CA PRO A 76 -2.16 11.75 3.05
C PRO A 76 -3.54 11.22 3.47
N LEU A 77 -3.92 10.02 3.02
CA LEU A 77 -5.23 9.47 3.34
C LEU A 77 -5.39 9.17 4.84
N GLU A 78 -4.29 8.99 5.55
CA GLU A 78 -4.20 8.79 6.99
C GLU A 78 -4.68 10.02 7.78
N GLU A 79 -4.54 11.22 7.19
CA GLU A 79 -4.96 12.49 7.80
C GLU A 79 -6.45 12.79 7.60
N TRP A 80 -7.17 11.93 6.89
CA TRP A 80 -8.61 12.08 6.72
C TRP A 80 -9.32 11.81 8.04
N GLU A 81 -10.37 12.59 8.30
CA GLU A 81 -11.08 12.58 9.58
C GLU A 81 -11.62 11.18 9.95
N ALA A 82 -12.15 10.43 8.96
CA ALA A 82 -12.64 9.07 9.20
C ALA A 82 -11.55 8.11 9.70
N ILE A 83 -10.29 8.33 9.34
CA ILE A 83 -9.16 7.52 9.79
C ILE A 83 -8.70 8.00 11.17
N LYS A 84 -8.43 9.30 11.33
CA LYS A 84 -7.96 9.88 12.60
C LYS A 84 -8.92 9.60 13.76
N GLN A 85 -10.23 9.71 13.51
CA GLN A 85 -11.26 9.49 14.52
C GLN A 85 -11.66 8.01 14.68
N GLY A 86 -11.04 7.10 13.91
CA GLY A 86 -11.31 5.67 14.00
C GLY A 86 -12.75 5.27 13.63
N TRP A 87 -13.40 5.98 12.70
CA TRP A 87 -14.75 5.66 12.26
C TRP A 87 -14.83 4.34 11.50
N LEU A 88 -13.73 3.95 10.87
CA LEU A 88 -13.67 2.77 10.03
C LEU A 88 -13.28 1.54 10.85
N PRO A 89 -13.84 0.35 10.53
CA PRO A 89 -13.47 -0.87 11.20
C PRO A 89 -11.98 -1.15 10.98
N LYS A 90 -11.27 -1.45 12.06
CA LYS A 90 -9.88 -1.89 11.98
C LYS A 90 -9.82 -3.22 11.20
N PRO A 91 -8.85 -3.40 10.30
CA PRO A 91 -8.63 -4.69 9.65
C PRO A 91 -8.43 -5.80 10.71
N GLU A 92 -9.10 -6.94 10.56
CA GLU A 92 -8.86 -8.10 11.41
C GLU A 92 -7.40 -8.56 11.27
N LYS A 93 -6.65 -8.51 12.38
CA LYS A 93 -5.27 -8.99 12.45
C LYS A 93 -5.21 -10.47 12.02
N GLY A 94 -4.21 -10.82 11.19
CA GLY A 94 -3.94 -12.20 10.73
C GLY A 94 -4.64 -12.62 9.43
N ARG A 95 -5.75 -11.98 9.03
CA ARG A 95 -6.43 -12.29 7.74
C ARG A 95 -6.10 -11.30 6.63
N ILE A 96 -5.87 -10.04 7.00
CA ILE A 96 -5.66 -8.91 6.09
C ILE A 96 -4.24 -8.36 6.29
N CYS A 97 -3.49 -8.32 5.20
CA CYS A 97 -2.19 -7.65 5.12
C CYS A 97 -2.39 -6.26 4.49
N CYS A 98 -1.94 -5.22 5.18
CA CYS A 98 -2.09 -3.85 4.72
C CYS A 98 -0.80 -3.40 4.03
N LEU A 99 -0.93 -2.90 2.80
CA LEU A 99 0.12 -2.14 2.15
C LEU A 99 0.03 -0.69 2.65
N THR A 100 1.10 -0.17 3.24
CA THR A 100 1.21 1.18 3.79
C THR A 100 2.35 1.96 3.13
N THR A 101 2.29 3.28 3.23
CA THR A 101 3.33 4.20 2.75
C THR A 101 4.44 4.43 3.77
N ASN A 102 4.14 4.28 5.06
CA ASN A 102 5.10 4.44 6.14
C ASN A 102 5.70 3.09 6.53
N CYS A 103 7.02 3.05 6.70
CA CYS A 103 7.72 1.91 7.23
C CYS A 103 7.54 1.85 8.75
N THR A 104 7.10 0.70 9.26
CA THR A 104 6.88 0.46 10.69
C THR A 104 8.02 -0.34 11.34
N PHE A 105 9.05 -0.68 10.57
CA PHE A 105 10.15 -1.57 10.96
C PHE A 105 11.52 -0.99 10.55
N GLU A 106 11.73 0.32 10.78
CA GLU A 106 12.97 1.00 10.39
C GLU A 106 14.23 0.40 11.04
N GLU A 107 14.07 -0.23 12.21
CA GLU A 107 15.10 -0.96 12.95
C GLU A 107 15.74 -2.10 12.15
N VAL A 108 15.03 -2.66 11.16
CA VAL A 108 15.57 -3.66 10.22
C VAL A 108 16.79 -3.10 9.48
N PHE A 109 16.74 -1.82 9.11
CA PHE A 109 17.80 -1.19 8.32
C PHE A 109 18.99 -0.71 9.17
N GLN A 110 18.88 -0.73 10.49
CA GLN A 110 19.96 -0.38 11.40
C GLN A 110 20.90 -1.57 11.63
N HIS A 111 20.35 -2.79 11.69
CA HIS A 111 21.09 -4.02 11.93
C HIS A 111 21.51 -4.67 10.61
N THR A 112 22.71 -4.32 10.14
CA THR A 112 23.20 -4.77 8.82
C THR A 112 24.54 -5.49 8.90
N TYR A 113 24.78 -6.36 7.91
CA TYR A 113 26.07 -7.01 7.67
C TYR A 113 26.55 -6.69 6.25
N THR A 114 27.85 -6.86 5.99
CA THR A 114 28.42 -6.70 4.65
C THR A 114 28.68 -8.09 4.07
N PRO A 115 27.95 -8.52 3.02
CA PRO A 115 28.21 -9.81 2.38
C PRO A 115 29.63 -9.85 1.79
N PRO A 116 30.29 -11.03 1.77
CA PRO A 116 31.57 -11.19 1.11
C PRO A 116 31.51 -10.70 -0.35
N MET A 117 32.50 -9.92 -0.77
CA MET A 117 32.60 -9.36 -2.13
C MET A 117 31.49 -8.36 -2.52
N GLN A 118 30.65 -7.90 -1.58
CA GLN A 118 29.67 -6.82 -1.84
C GLN A 118 30.03 -5.55 -1.05
N ILE A 119 29.76 -4.39 -1.66
CA ILE A 119 29.95 -3.07 -1.02
C ILE A 119 28.70 -2.68 -0.22
N ILE A 120 27.53 -3.21 -0.61
CA ILE A 120 26.24 -2.83 -0.06
C ILE A 120 25.96 -3.63 1.22
N LYS A 121 25.73 -2.91 2.32
CA LYS A 121 25.27 -3.51 3.59
C LYS A 121 23.83 -4.00 3.43
N ARG A 122 23.52 -5.16 4.02
CA ARG A 122 22.20 -5.78 3.98
C ARG A 122 21.66 -6.05 5.37
N PRO A 123 20.33 -5.94 5.61
CA PRO A 123 19.72 -6.29 6.88
C PRO A 123 20.04 -7.72 7.32
N VAL A 124 20.35 -7.89 8.61
CA VAL A 124 20.65 -9.21 9.16
C VAL A 124 19.42 -10.12 9.14
N SER A 125 18.24 -9.54 9.28
CA SER A 125 16.96 -10.23 9.23
C SER A 125 16.48 -10.56 7.81
N GLU A 126 17.17 -10.12 6.74
CA GLU A 126 16.76 -10.42 5.35
C GLU A 126 16.84 -11.92 5.09
N VAL A 127 15.67 -12.54 4.90
CA VAL A 127 15.51 -13.97 4.62
C VAL A 127 15.81 -14.24 3.15
N VAL A 128 15.06 -13.53 2.30
CA VAL A 128 15.18 -13.55 0.83
C VAL A 128 14.64 -12.24 0.28
N TYR A 129 15.03 -11.91 -0.94
CA TYR A 129 14.30 -10.93 -1.72
C TYR A 129 14.03 -11.46 -3.12
N SER A 130 13.03 -10.90 -3.76
CA SER A 130 12.68 -11.19 -5.14
C SER A 130 12.85 -9.96 -6.01
N ARG A 131 13.20 -10.18 -7.28
CA ARG A 131 13.01 -9.22 -8.36
C ARG A 131 12.02 -9.83 -9.33
N SER A 132 10.95 -9.09 -9.61
CA SER A 132 9.96 -9.50 -10.59
C SER A 132 9.89 -8.53 -11.75
N ASP A 133 10.05 -9.02 -12.98
CA ASP A 133 9.88 -8.25 -14.22
C ASP A 133 8.68 -8.78 -15.00
N TYR A 134 8.08 -7.92 -15.83
CA TYR A 134 6.88 -8.28 -16.58
C TYR A 134 7.20 -8.32 -18.07
N ASP A 135 6.88 -9.46 -18.71
CA ASP A 135 7.20 -9.72 -20.12
C ASP A 135 6.13 -9.21 -21.11
N GLY A 136 5.03 -8.65 -20.61
CA GLY A 136 3.87 -8.26 -21.42
C GLY A 136 2.65 -9.18 -21.22
N TYR A 137 2.84 -10.34 -20.59
CA TYR A 137 1.80 -11.33 -20.31
C TYR A 137 1.75 -11.72 -18.83
N LYS A 138 2.90 -12.01 -18.22
CA LYS A 138 3.00 -12.43 -16.82
C LYS A 138 4.24 -11.85 -16.14
N TRP A 139 4.25 -11.96 -14.82
CA TRP A 139 5.42 -11.65 -14.00
C TRP A 139 6.36 -12.86 -13.95
N TRP A 140 7.64 -12.60 -14.19
CA TRP A 140 8.73 -13.54 -13.94
C TRP A 140 9.46 -13.12 -12.68
N THR A 141 9.66 -14.05 -11.77
CA THR A 141 10.26 -13.79 -10.47
C THR A 141 11.61 -14.48 -10.36
N THR A 142 12.65 -13.70 -10.13
CA THR A 142 13.98 -14.18 -9.74
C THR A 142 14.11 -14.03 -8.23
N TRP A 143 14.52 -15.10 -7.55
CA TRP A 143 14.72 -15.12 -6.10
C TRP A 143 16.21 -15.01 -5.77
N HIS A 144 16.50 -14.24 -4.72
CA HIS A 144 17.85 -13.99 -4.24
C HIS A 144 17.93 -14.30 -2.75
N ASN A 145 18.91 -15.12 -2.39
CA ASN A 145 19.23 -15.49 -1.02
C ASN A 145 20.73 -15.31 -0.79
N GLU A 146 21.11 -14.11 -0.38
CA GLU A 146 22.51 -13.72 -0.20
C GLU A 146 23.18 -14.43 0.99
N ARG A 147 22.38 -14.93 1.95
CA ARG A 147 22.90 -15.70 3.10
C ARG A 147 23.16 -17.15 2.77
N GLY A 148 22.56 -17.68 1.70
CA GLY A 148 22.61 -19.11 1.35
C GLY A 148 21.93 -20.04 2.37
N GLN A 149 21.38 -19.51 3.46
CA GLN A 149 20.65 -20.27 4.46
C GLN A 149 19.25 -20.57 3.95
N LYS A 150 18.86 -21.85 3.92
CA LYS A 150 17.52 -22.23 3.49
C LYS A 150 16.49 -21.70 4.52
N PRO A 151 15.51 -20.87 4.11
CA PRO A 151 14.47 -20.41 5.01
C PRO A 151 13.67 -21.57 5.58
N ALA A 152 13.12 -21.38 6.79
CA ALA A 152 12.21 -22.35 7.39
C ALA A 152 11.01 -22.61 6.45
N PRO A 153 10.49 -23.86 6.35
CA PRO A 153 9.39 -24.20 5.46
C PRO A 153 8.14 -23.33 5.65
N GLU A 154 7.87 -22.93 6.90
CA GLU A 154 6.77 -22.02 7.26
C GLU A 154 6.93 -20.64 6.63
N LEU A 155 8.12 -20.03 6.74
CA LEU A 155 8.43 -18.74 6.10
C LEU A 155 8.31 -18.83 4.57
N VAL A 156 8.78 -19.93 3.97
CA VAL A 156 8.64 -20.14 2.51
C VAL A 156 7.17 -20.15 2.10
N ALA A 157 6.32 -20.89 2.82
CA ALA A 157 4.90 -20.95 2.54
C ALA A 157 4.20 -19.59 2.70
N GLU A 158 4.60 -18.81 3.70
CA GLU A 158 4.09 -17.46 3.94
C GLU A 158 4.52 -16.46 2.86
N ILE A 159 5.81 -16.50 2.47
CA ILE A 159 6.38 -15.72 1.36
C ILE A 159 5.63 -16.00 0.07
N ASP A 160 5.50 -17.28 -0.30
CA ASP A 160 4.81 -17.69 -1.53
C ASP A 160 3.35 -17.23 -1.53
N LYS A 161 2.67 -17.36 -0.39
CA LYS A 161 1.28 -16.93 -0.23
C LYS A 161 1.14 -15.41 -0.40
N PHE A 162 2.04 -14.63 0.20
CA PHE A 162 2.06 -13.18 0.04
C PHE A 162 2.36 -12.77 -1.40
N GLN A 163 3.45 -13.30 -1.98
CA GLN A 163 3.91 -12.98 -3.33
C GLN A 163 2.83 -13.28 -4.38
N ASN A 164 2.23 -14.47 -4.31
CA ASN A 164 1.15 -14.87 -5.21
C ASN A 164 -0.11 -14.02 -5.03
N THR A 165 -0.39 -13.53 -3.82
CA THR A 165 -1.53 -12.64 -3.57
C THR A 165 -1.25 -11.23 -4.09
N LEU A 166 -0.02 -10.74 -3.96
CA LEU A 166 0.41 -9.41 -4.41
C LEU A 166 0.22 -9.26 -5.93
N PHE A 167 0.75 -10.19 -6.72
CA PHE A 167 0.65 -10.13 -8.19
C PHE A 167 -0.75 -10.43 -8.74
N LYS A 168 -1.69 -10.92 -7.91
CA LYS A 168 -3.10 -11.04 -8.29
C LYS A 168 -3.88 -9.72 -8.13
N LEU A 169 -3.31 -8.71 -7.47
CA LEU A 169 -3.97 -7.42 -7.34
C LEU A 169 -4.13 -6.77 -8.73
N PRO A 170 -5.27 -6.09 -9.01
CA PRO A 170 -5.49 -5.42 -10.29
C PRO A 170 -4.40 -4.40 -10.65
N ALA A 171 -3.74 -3.82 -9.64
CA ALA A 171 -2.63 -2.90 -9.80
C ALA A 171 -1.48 -3.46 -10.65
N PHE A 172 -1.18 -4.76 -10.52
CA PHE A 172 -0.03 -5.39 -11.18
C PHE A 172 -0.35 -6.01 -12.53
N ARG A 173 -1.53 -5.75 -13.13
CA ARG A 173 -1.89 -6.32 -14.44
C ARG A 173 -1.14 -5.68 -15.60
N THR A 174 -0.87 -4.38 -15.52
CA THR A 174 -0.24 -3.61 -16.60
C THR A 174 0.63 -2.50 -16.01
N LEU A 175 1.53 -1.94 -16.82
CA LEU A 175 2.28 -0.75 -16.43
C LEU A 175 1.37 0.44 -16.09
N ASP A 176 0.27 0.64 -16.82
CA ASP A 176 -0.66 1.76 -16.56
C ASP A 176 -1.37 1.60 -15.21
N THR A 177 -1.89 0.40 -14.92
CA THR A 177 -2.51 0.12 -13.61
C THR A 177 -1.51 0.27 -12.47
N MET A 178 -0.24 -0.13 -12.68
CA MET A 178 0.80 0.02 -11.67
C MET A 178 1.19 1.48 -11.46
N LYS A 179 1.30 2.28 -12.53
CA LYS A 179 1.53 3.74 -12.43
C LYS A 179 0.43 4.45 -11.67
N ARG A 180 -0.84 4.11 -11.94
CA ARG A 180 -1.98 4.66 -11.19
C ARG A 180 -1.93 4.25 -9.71
N PHE A 181 -1.57 2.99 -9.44
CA PHE A 181 -1.42 2.49 -8.08
C PHE A 181 -0.29 3.18 -7.30
N CYS A 182 0.83 3.46 -7.95
CA CYS A 182 1.99 4.14 -7.34
C CYS A 182 1.70 5.58 -6.90
N ARG A 183 0.59 6.20 -7.32
CA ARG A 183 0.14 7.49 -6.76
C ARG A 183 -0.14 7.43 -5.25
N TYR A 184 -0.36 6.23 -4.73
CA TYR A 184 -0.64 5.96 -3.31
C TYR A 184 0.55 5.33 -2.59
N ALA A 185 1.69 5.18 -3.26
CA ALA A 185 2.90 4.62 -2.68
C ALA A 185 3.83 5.74 -2.22
N GLN A 186 4.75 5.43 -1.31
CA GLN A 186 5.73 6.40 -0.84
C GLN A 186 6.70 6.73 -2.00
N PRO A 187 6.84 8.00 -2.40
CA PRO A 187 7.81 8.36 -3.42
C PRO A 187 9.24 8.19 -2.88
N THR A 188 10.17 7.87 -3.78
CA THR A 188 11.60 7.92 -3.49
C THR A 188 12.23 9.16 -4.15
N ASN A 189 13.55 9.33 -4.05
CA ASN A 189 14.28 10.34 -4.82
C ASN A 189 14.14 10.14 -6.34
N GLY A 190 13.84 8.91 -6.78
CA GLY A 190 13.56 8.60 -8.18
C GLY A 190 12.10 8.87 -8.53
N THR A 191 11.85 9.63 -9.60
CA THR A 191 10.49 10.01 -10.04
C THR A 191 9.61 8.85 -10.51
N THR A 192 10.21 7.68 -10.73
CA THR A 192 9.53 6.47 -11.19
C THR A 192 9.63 5.32 -10.20
N GLU A 193 10.04 5.60 -8.98
CA GLU A 193 10.37 4.60 -7.97
C GLU A 193 9.64 4.89 -6.67
N PHE A 194 8.99 3.86 -6.14
CA PHE A 194 8.07 4.00 -5.02
C PHE A 194 8.26 2.85 -4.04
N ASN A 195 7.98 3.10 -2.77
CA ASN A 195 7.97 2.09 -1.73
C ASN A 195 6.56 1.83 -1.21
N LEU A 196 6.31 0.60 -0.83
CA LEU A 196 5.23 0.19 0.05
C LEU A 196 5.79 -0.76 1.10
N TYR A 197 5.14 -0.78 2.25
CA TYR A 197 5.50 -1.62 3.37
C TYR A 197 4.31 -2.47 3.77
N SER A 198 4.58 -3.65 4.29
CA SER A 198 3.55 -4.54 4.78
C SER A 198 4.14 -5.41 5.87
N GLU A 199 3.24 -6.03 6.62
CA GLU A 199 3.61 -7.04 7.60
C GLU A 199 2.69 -8.25 7.46
N THR A 200 3.24 -9.41 7.78
CA THR A 200 2.50 -10.65 7.98
C THR A 200 2.75 -11.15 9.40
N GLU A 201 2.46 -12.41 9.67
CA GLU A 201 2.61 -13.00 11.00
C GLU A 201 4.08 -13.04 11.40
N HIS A 202 4.95 -13.54 10.53
CA HIS A 202 6.37 -13.70 10.82
C HIS A 202 7.30 -12.77 10.03
N LEU A 203 6.77 -11.97 9.10
CA LEU A 203 7.61 -11.19 8.18
C LEU A 203 7.28 -9.69 8.20
N TYR A 204 8.33 -8.88 8.20
CA TYR A 204 8.29 -7.52 7.67
C TYR A 204 8.57 -7.57 6.17
N ILE A 205 7.86 -6.75 5.39
CA ILE A 205 7.90 -6.80 3.94
C ILE A 205 8.09 -5.40 3.38
N TRP A 206 9.18 -5.20 2.64
CA TRP A 206 9.41 -3.99 1.87
C TRP A 206 9.23 -4.27 0.38
N ILE A 207 8.35 -3.50 -0.27
CA ILE A 207 8.08 -3.57 -1.70
C ILE A 207 8.62 -2.30 -2.34
N ARG A 208 9.51 -2.45 -3.33
CA ARG A 208 9.97 -1.35 -4.17
C ARG A 208 9.43 -1.53 -5.59
N LEU A 209 8.72 -0.52 -6.08
CA LEU A 209 8.04 -0.49 -7.37
C LEU A 209 8.80 0.44 -8.31
N ILE A 210 9.20 -0.05 -9.48
CA ILE A 210 9.83 0.75 -10.53
C ILE A 210 8.86 0.80 -11.72
N THR A 211 8.48 2.00 -12.19
CA THR A 211 7.44 2.20 -13.23
C THR A 211 8.00 2.71 -14.57
N ARG A 212 9.27 2.42 -14.87
CA ARG A 212 9.94 2.85 -16.10
C ARG A 212 9.42 2.05 -17.29
N PHE A 213 9.19 2.73 -18.42
CA PHE A 213 8.76 2.05 -19.64
C PHE A 213 9.86 1.07 -20.10
N ARG A 214 9.51 -0.19 -20.37
CA ARG A 214 10.42 -1.31 -20.71
C ARG A 214 11.42 -1.73 -19.63
N ASP A 215 11.32 -1.18 -18.42
CA ASP A 215 12.18 -1.54 -17.28
C ASP A 215 11.41 -1.38 -15.96
N TYR A 216 10.18 -1.88 -15.93
CA TYR A 216 9.37 -1.86 -14.70
C TYR A 216 9.53 -3.18 -13.96
N ASN A 217 9.86 -3.04 -12.69
CA ASN A 217 10.24 -4.15 -11.83
C ASN A 217 9.55 -3.98 -10.48
N VAL A 218 9.26 -5.10 -9.83
CA VAL A 218 8.78 -5.16 -8.45
C VAL A 218 9.81 -5.92 -7.64
N TYR A 219 10.45 -5.25 -6.70
CA TYR A 219 11.31 -5.88 -5.72
C TYR A 219 10.52 -6.09 -4.44
N VAL A 220 10.61 -7.28 -3.86
CA VAL A 220 9.97 -7.60 -2.58
C VAL A 220 11.01 -8.22 -1.67
N HIS A 221 11.32 -7.53 -0.57
CA HIS A 221 12.24 -7.95 0.47
C HIS A 221 11.45 -8.49 1.65
N TYR A 222 11.87 -9.63 2.18
CA TYR A 222 11.24 -10.30 3.31
C TYR A 222 12.23 -10.39 4.47
N TYR A 223 11.83 -9.87 5.61
CA TYR A 223 12.64 -9.86 6.83
C TYR A 223 11.95 -10.65 7.93
N ASP A 224 12.68 -11.54 8.60
CA ASP A 224 12.17 -12.33 9.71
C ASP A 224 12.02 -11.45 10.95
N LYS A 225 10.80 -11.36 11.49
CA LYS A 225 10.50 -10.59 12.71
C LYS A 225 11.26 -11.13 13.92
N ASN A 226 11.39 -12.45 14.05
CA ASN A 226 12.08 -13.08 15.17
C ASN A 226 13.57 -12.70 15.17
N ALA A 227 14.17 -12.55 13.99
CA ALA A 227 15.56 -12.13 13.84
C ALA A 227 15.79 -10.65 14.14
N VAL A 228 14.73 -9.83 14.17
CA VAL A 228 14.79 -8.41 14.58
C VAL A 228 14.58 -8.30 16.09
N GLU A 229 13.53 -8.95 16.61
CA GLU A 229 13.15 -8.92 18.02
C GLU A 229 14.14 -9.66 18.93
N GLY A 230 14.78 -10.72 18.44
CA GLY A 230 15.80 -11.48 19.18
C GLY A 230 17.16 -10.78 19.32
N THR A 231 17.27 -9.51 18.90
CA THR A 231 18.49 -8.69 19.02
C THR A 231 18.46 -7.69 20.18
N GLN A 232 17.39 -7.69 20.99
CA GLN A 232 17.30 -6.90 22.23
C GLN A 232 17.86 -7.65 23.44
#